data_AF-A0A2X3F0Y6-F1
#
_entry.id   AF-A0A2X3F0Y6-F1
#
_cell.length_a   1.000
_cell.length_b   1.000
_cell.length_c   1.000
_cell.angle_alpha   90.00
_cell.angle_beta   90.00
_cell.angle_gamma   90.00
#
_symmetry.space_group_name_H-M   'P 1'
#
loop_
_entity.id
_entity.type
_entity.pdbx_description
1 polymer ?
#
loop_
_entity_poly.entity_id
_entity_poly.type
_entity_poly.pdbx_seq_one_letter_code
_entity_poly.pdbx_strand_id
1 'polypeptide(L)'
;MFGHLVGAIAGGAVYRKSTFLLDSLGKQILPEWLTIEEHPHLLKGLASTPFDSEGVRTERRDIVKDGVLTQWLLTNYSARKLGMKSTGHAGGIHNWRINAAA
;
A
#
# COMPACT_ATOMS: atom_id res chain seq x y z
N MET A 1 -10.11 -6.33 -9.82
CA MET A 1 -9.20 -7.34 -9.24
C MET A 1 -8.20 -6.72 -8.26
N PHE A 2 -7.18 -5.95 -8.70
CA PHE A 2 -6.19 -5.36 -7.78
C PHE A 2 -6.73 -4.35 -6.77
N GLY A 3 -7.88 -3.71 -7.04
CA GLY A 3 -8.57 -2.88 -6.05
C GLY A 3 -8.95 -3.62 -4.76
N HIS A 4 -9.18 -4.94 -4.81
CA HIS A 4 -9.43 -5.72 -3.59
C HIS A 4 -8.19 -5.83 -2.70
N LEU A 5 -6.99 -5.76 -3.29
CA LEU A 5 -5.74 -5.75 -2.53
C LEU A 5 -5.70 -4.55 -1.60
N VAL A 6 -6.06 -3.35 -2.10
CA VAL A 6 -6.10 -2.11 -1.31
C VAL A 6 -6.87 -2.30 0.00
N GLY A 7 -8.08 -2.89 -0.08
CA GLY A 7 -8.88 -3.17 1.11
C GLY A 7 -8.26 -4.25 2.01
N ALA A 8 -7.68 -5.29 1.40
CA ALA A 8 -7.06 -6.40 2.13
C ALA A 8 -5.78 -5.98 2.89
N ILE A 9 -5.01 -5.01 2.40
CA ILE A 9 -3.77 -4.53 3.04
C ILE A 9 -3.93 -3.16 3.73
N ALA A 10 -5.15 -2.61 3.75
CA ALA A 10 -5.46 -1.40 4.50
C ALA A 10 -5.26 -1.65 6.00
N GLY A 11 -4.54 -0.75 6.67
CA GLY A 11 -4.27 -0.86 8.11
C GLY A 11 -5.55 -1.00 8.94
N GLY A 12 -6.65 -0.41 8.46
CA GLY A 12 -8.00 -0.57 9.02
C GLY A 12 -8.49 -2.03 9.09
N ALA A 13 -8.22 -2.82 8.07
CA ALA A 13 -8.58 -4.24 8.04
C ALA A 13 -7.60 -5.07 8.87
N VAL A 14 -6.30 -4.73 8.82
CA VAL A 14 -5.24 -5.42 9.56
C VAL A 14 -5.45 -5.32 11.08
N TYR A 15 -5.62 -4.11 11.65
CA TYR A 15 -5.76 -3.97 13.10
C TYR A 15 -7.08 -4.56 13.63
N ARG A 16 -8.12 -4.63 12.80
CA ARG A 16 -9.39 -5.28 13.13
C ARG A 16 -9.34 -6.79 12.93
N LYS A 17 -8.24 -7.34 12.41
CA LYS A 17 -8.10 -8.75 12.02
C LYS A 17 -9.21 -9.20 11.05
N SER A 18 -9.60 -8.32 10.13
CA SER A 18 -10.72 -8.51 9.21
C SER A 18 -10.27 -8.62 7.74
N THR A 19 -9.07 -9.15 7.51
CA THR A 19 -8.50 -9.38 6.18
C THR A 19 -7.92 -10.78 6.10
N PHE A 20 -8.03 -11.41 4.93
CA PHE A 20 -7.41 -12.72 4.66
C PHE A 20 -5.88 -12.63 4.54
N LEU A 21 -5.30 -11.43 4.43
CA LEU A 21 -3.86 -11.21 4.34
C LEU A 21 -3.21 -10.90 5.69
N LEU A 22 -3.90 -11.09 6.83
CA LEU A 22 -3.45 -10.66 8.16
C LEU A 22 -2.00 -11.06 8.49
N ASP A 23 -1.63 -12.30 8.17
CA ASP A 23 -0.31 -12.87 8.47
C ASP A 23 0.61 -12.91 7.23
N SER A 24 0.36 -12.06 6.23
CA SER A 24 1.04 -12.13 4.92
C SER A 24 2.12 -11.07 4.68
N LEU A 25 2.40 -10.19 5.64
CA LEU A 25 3.50 -9.23 5.52
C LEU A 25 4.84 -9.96 5.40
N GLY A 26 5.63 -9.61 4.39
CA GLY A 26 6.90 -10.27 4.07
C GLY A 26 6.73 -11.65 3.40
N LYS A 27 5.51 -12.07 3.07
CA LYS A 27 5.24 -13.32 2.36
C LYS A 27 4.93 -13.06 0.89
N GLN A 28 5.21 -14.07 0.08
CA GLN A 28 4.83 -14.08 -1.32
C GLN A 28 3.32 -14.31 -1.44
N ILE A 29 2.62 -13.33 -2.00
CA ILE A 29 1.15 -13.33 -2.21
C ILE A 29 0.78 -13.24 -3.70
N LEU A 30 1.75 -12.92 -4.56
CA LEU A 30 1.63 -12.82 -6.01
C LEU A 30 2.82 -13.56 -6.67
N PRO A 31 2.78 -13.84 -7.97
CA PRO A 31 3.90 -14.45 -8.68
C PRO A 31 5.20 -13.63 -8.55
N GLU A 32 6.35 -14.30 -8.53
CA GLU A 32 7.68 -13.66 -8.32
C GLU A 32 8.00 -12.59 -9.37
N TRP A 33 7.47 -12.73 -10.58
CA TRP A 33 7.70 -11.77 -11.66
C TRP A 33 6.84 -10.50 -11.52
N LEU A 34 5.93 -10.40 -10.55
CA LEU A 34 4.96 -9.30 -10.46
C LEU A 34 5.35 -8.31 -9.36
N THR A 35 5.53 -7.04 -9.75
CA THR A 35 5.74 -5.92 -8.83
C THR A 35 4.60 -4.88 -8.97
N ILE A 36 4.12 -4.37 -7.84
CA ILE A 36 3.15 -3.27 -7.76
C ILE A 36 3.88 -2.05 -7.18
N GLU A 37 4.13 -1.07 -8.03
CA GLU A 37 4.80 0.18 -7.66
C GLU A 37 3.78 1.30 -7.43
N GLU A 38 3.98 2.13 -6.42
CA GLU A 38 3.22 3.33 -6.16
C GLU A 38 4.05 4.58 -6.50
N HIS A 39 3.46 5.49 -7.29
CA HIS A 39 4.11 6.71 -7.76
C HIS A 39 3.28 7.96 -7.43
N PRO A 40 3.34 8.47 -6.19
CA PRO A 40 2.46 9.56 -5.76
C PRO A 40 2.75 10.91 -6.42
N HIS A 41 3.95 11.10 -6.96
CA HIS A 41 4.44 12.38 -7.48
C HIS A 41 4.63 12.40 -9.01
N LEU A 42 3.88 11.58 -9.75
CA LEU A 42 3.88 11.69 -11.21
C LEU A 42 3.36 13.07 -11.62
N LEU A 43 4.13 13.79 -12.42
CA LEU A 43 3.67 15.08 -12.95
C LEU A 43 2.38 14.86 -13.75
N LYS A 44 1.32 15.57 -13.35
CA LYS A 44 -0.03 15.47 -13.95
C LYS A 44 -0.67 14.07 -13.82
N GLY A 45 -0.23 13.24 -12.87
CA GLY A 45 -0.85 11.95 -12.61
C GLY A 45 -2.27 12.10 -12.06
N LEU A 46 -3.18 11.20 -12.48
CA LEU A 46 -4.61 11.27 -12.16
C LEU A 46 -4.92 11.14 -10.67
N ALA A 47 -4.08 10.40 -9.93
CA ALA A 47 -4.18 10.23 -8.49
C ALA A 47 -2.89 10.68 -7.80
N SER A 48 -2.17 11.66 -8.37
CA SER A 48 -0.98 12.24 -7.74
C SER A 48 -1.39 13.22 -6.65
N THR A 49 -0.72 13.14 -5.50
CA THR A 49 -0.94 14.03 -4.38
C THR A 49 0.37 14.24 -3.61
N PRO A 50 0.68 15.48 -3.18
CA PRO A 50 1.90 15.77 -2.42
C PRO A 50 1.84 15.32 -0.95
N PHE A 51 0.62 15.09 -0.42
CA PHE A 51 0.37 14.61 0.93
C PHE A 51 -0.97 13.87 0.99
N ASP A 52 -1.12 13.03 2.00
CA ASP A 52 -2.35 12.28 2.27
C ASP A 52 -3.39 13.14 3.01
N SER A 53 -4.59 12.61 3.27
CA SER A 53 -5.67 13.37 3.94
C SER A 53 -5.37 13.77 5.39
N GLU A 54 -4.25 13.33 5.97
CA GLU A 54 -3.77 13.72 7.31
C GLU A 54 -2.52 14.63 7.22
N GLY A 55 -2.14 15.06 6.01
CA GLY A 55 -0.97 15.91 5.78
C GLY A 55 0.37 15.16 5.80
N VAL A 56 0.35 13.82 5.78
CA VAL A 56 1.57 13.00 5.76
C VAL A 56 2.11 12.94 4.33
N ARG A 57 3.43 13.07 4.19
CA ARG A 57 4.13 12.94 2.90
C ARG A 57 3.83 11.57 2.26
N THR A 58 3.48 11.60 0.98
CA THR A 58 3.38 10.41 0.13
C THR A 58 4.76 10.08 -0.45
N GLU A 59 5.07 8.79 -0.61
CA GLU A 59 6.41 8.32 -1.02
C GLU A 59 6.30 7.27 -2.13
N ARG A 60 7.32 7.20 -2.99
CA ARG A 60 7.44 6.11 -3.96
C ARG A 60 7.75 4.82 -3.22
N ARG A 61 6.97 3.76 -3.48
CA ARG A 61 7.04 2.49 -2.75
C ARG A 61 6.72 1.33 -3.67
N ASP A 62 7.40 0.20 -3.50
CA ASP A 62 6.98 -1.07 -4.09
C ASP A 62 6.07 -1.76 -3.08
N ILE A 63 4.75 -1.68 -3.26
CA ILE A 63 3.75 -2.25 -2.33
C ILE A 63 3.81 -3.78 -2.34
N VAL A 64 4.00 -4.34 -3.52
CA VAL A 64 4.40 -5.73 -3.71
C VAL A 64 5.68 -5.70 -4.52
N LYS A 65 6.73 -6.36 -4.03
CA LYS A 65 8.01 -6.49 -4.72
C LYS A 65 8.28 -7.95 -5.00
N ASP A 66 8.42 -8.29 -6.27
CA ASP A 66 8.72 -9.66 -6.73
C ASP A 66 7.77 -10.70 -6.09
N GLY A 67 6.47 -10.40 -6.13
CA GLY A 67 5.42 -11.21 -5.52
C GLY A 67 5.23 -11.06 -4.01
N VAL A 68 6.16 -10.42 -3.29
CA VAL A 68 6.17 -10.29 -1.82
C VAL A 68 5.50 -9.01 -1.34
N LEU A 69 4.57 -9.14 -0.39
CA LEU A 69 3.94 -7.98 0.26
C LEU A 69 4.93 -7.28 1.19
N THR A 70 5.29 -6.03 0.89
CA THR A 70 6.37 -5.31 1.60
C THR A 70 5.85 -4.46 2.76
N GLN A 71 4.62 -3.97 2.69
CA GLN A 71 4.05 -3.06 3.68
C GLN A 71 2.51 -3.04 3.68
N TRP A 72 1.94 -2.53 4.77
CA TRP A 72 0.54 -2.16 4.86
C TRP A 72 0.30 -0.73 4.32
N LEU A 73 -0.97 -0.41 4.03
CA LEU A 73 -1.40 0.95 3.72
C LEU A 73 -1.94 1.60 5.00
N LEU A 74 -1.14 2.44 5.64
CA LEU A 74 -1.39 2.95 6.98
C LEU A 74 -1.73 4.44 6.98
N THR A 75 -2.74 4.78 7.78
CA THR A 75 -3.01 6.14 8.27
C THR A 75 -2.33 6.32 9.63
N ASN A 76 -2.31 7.53 10.20
CA ASN A 76 -1.80 7.69 11.57
C ASN A 76 -2.58 6.85 12.58
N TYR A 77 -3.90 6.74 12.43
CA TYR A 77 -4.72 5.96 13.36
C TYR A 77 -4.39 4.46 13.31
N SER A 78 -4.38 3.86 12.11
CA SER A 78 -4.10 2.43 11.98
C SER A 78 -2.63 2.11 12.29
N ALA A 79 -1.70 3.00 11.93
CA ALA A 79 -0.31 2.89 12.33
C ALA A 79 -0.15 2.82 13.85
N ARG A 80 -0.81 3.73 14.61
CA ARG A 80 -0.79 3.71 16.08
C ARG A 80 -1.34 2.41 16.66
N LYS A 81 -2.45 1.90 16.12
CA LYS A 81 -3.04 0.62 16.55
C LYS A 81 -2.12 -0.58 16.33
N LEU A 82 -1.22 -0.50 15.35
CA LEU A 82 -0.27 -1.56 15.00
C LEU A 82 1.14 -1.32 15.57
N GLY A 83 1.38 -0.23 16.30
CA GLY A 83 2.72 0.13 16.78
C GLY A 83 3.69 0.54 15.65
N MET A 84 3.17 1.00 14.51
CA MET A 84 3.92 1.39 13.32
C MET A 84 3.85 2.91 13.06
N LYS A 85 4.37 3.37 11.91
CA LYS A 85 4.26 4.75 11.42
C LYS A 85 3.32 4.83 10.21
N SER A 86 2.70 5.98 9.98
CA SER A 86 1.86 6.21 8.79
C SER A 86 2.70 6.04 7.52
N THR A 87 2.09 5.49 6.48
CA THR A 87 2.73 5.33 5.16
C THR A 87 2.24 6.37 4.16
N GLY A 88 1.46 7.37 4.60
CA GLY A 88 0.88 8.39 3.72
C GLY A 88 -0.34 7.92 2.94
N HIS A 89 -1.17 7.06 3.55
CA HIS A 89 -2.32 6.42 2.88
C HIS A 89 -3.67 6.80 3.47
N ALA A 90 -3.75 7.88 4.25
CA ALA A 90 -5.06 8.46 4.56
C ALA A 90 -5.69 9.00 3.27
N GLY A 91 -6.85 8.46 2.89
CA GLY A 91 -7.52 8.81 1.64
C GLY A 91 -7.29 7.85 0.46
N GLY A 92 -6.40 6.84 0.60
CA GLY A 92 -6.22 5.79 -0.39
C GLY A 92 -4.80 5.66 -0.94
N ILE A 93 -4.69 5.13 -2.16
CA ILE A 93 -3.44 4.86 -2.90
C ILE A 93 -3.18 5.92 -3.97
N HIS A 94 -1.91 6.05 -4.39
CA HIS A 94 -1.46 7.16 -5.23
C HIS A 94 -0.71 6.68 -6.48
N ASN A 95 -1.45 6.40 -7.57
CA ASN A 95 -0.95 5.93 -8.87
C ASN A 95 -0.15 4.61 -8.81
N TRP A 96 -0.86 3.49 -8.72
CA TRP A 96 -0.24 2.18 -8.87
C TRP A 96 0.15 1.87 -10.33
N ARG A 97 1.32 1.28 -10.51
CA ARG A 97 1.84 0.70 -11.75
C ARG A 97 2.14 -0.77 -11.51
N ILE A 98 1.66 -1.63 -12.40
CA ILE A 98 1.85 -3.07 -12.29
C ILE A 98 2.83 -3.45 -13.38
N ASN A 99 4.00 -3.95 -12.97
CA ASN A 99 5.06 -4.36 -13.86
C ASN A 99 5.26 -5.86 -13.77
N ALA A 100 5.48 -6.49 -14.92
CA ALA A 100 6.04 -7.83 -14.99
C ALA A 100 7.55 -7.69 -15.20
N ALA A 101 8.36 -8.34 -14.37
CA ALA A 101 9.76 -8.57 -14.66
C ALA A 101 9.83 -9.43 -15.94
N ALA A 102 10.61 -8.95 -16.90
CA ALA A 102 10.86 -9.63 -18.18
C ALA A 102 11.74 -10.86 -17.99
#